data_AF-A0A1H1AEF1-F1
#
_entry.id   AF-A0A1H1AEF1-F1
#
_cell.length_a   1.000
_cell.length_b   1.000
_cell.length_c   1.000
_cell.angle_alpha   90.00
_cell.angle_beta   90.00
_cell.angle_gamma   90.00
#
_symmetry.space_group_name_H-M   'P 1'
#
loop_
_entity.id
_entity.type
_entity.pdbx_description
1 polymer ?
#
loop_
_entity_poly.entity_id
_entity_poly.type
_entity_poly.pdbx_seq_one_letter_code
_entity_poly.pdbx_strand_id
1 'polypeptide(L)'
;MSTLQKGLSLIELLLVVAVVGILAGIAYPSYSEQVRKAARTEIAGLLFESAQLLERHYARSGQYADSEALVTPLAPGTEHYRLQAVRLSTSFTLTARRIGGGLMNSDRCADFELDQAGVRRNPGAVDGGRGCWGG
;
A
#
# COMPACT_ATOMS: atom_id res chain seq x y z
N MET A 1 -46.24 -12.41 39.99
CA MET A 1 -46.14 -11.96 38.58
C MET A 1 -44.92 -12.61 37.98
N SER A 2 -45.09 -13.77 37.34
CA SER A 2 -43.98 -14.54 36.77
C SER A 2 -43.68 -14.00 35.38
N THR A 3 -42.52 -13.36 35.23
CA THR A 3 -41.99 -12.96 33.94
C THR A 3 -41.71 -14.22 33.13
N LEU A 4 -42.39 -14.38 31.99
CA LEU A 4 -42.09 -15.44 31.02
C LEU A 4 -40.65 -15.26 30.54
N GLN A 5 -39.71 -16.07 31.05
CA GLN A 5 -38.40 -16.22 30.43
C GLN A 5 -38.60 -16.79 29.04
N LYS A 6 -38.49 -15.95 28.00
CA LYS A 6 -38.41 -16.37 26.60
C LYS A 6 -37.02 -16.99 26.40
N GLY A 7 -36.94 -18.32 26.43
CA GLY A 7 -35.74 -19.05 26.06
C GLY A 7 -35.51 -18.96 24.55
N LEU A 8 -34.26 -18.74 24.14
CA LEU A 8 -33.84 -18.74 22.74
C LEU A 8 -34.08 -20.13 22.13
N SER A 9 -34.73 -20.21 20.97
CA SER A 9 -34.91 -21.50 20.30
C SER A 9 -33.65 -21.93 19.56
N LEU A 10 -33.42 -23.24 19.48
CA LEU A 10 -32.28 -23.81 18.76
C LEU A 10 -32.34 -23.46 17.26
N ILE A 11 -33.55 -23.31 16.71
CA ILE A 11 -33.77 -22.90 15.32
C ILE A 11 -33.49 -21.41 15.09
N GLU A 12 -33.81 -20.53 16.04
CA GLU A 12 -33.38 -19.11 15.97
C GLU A 12 -31.87 -19.00 15.95
N LEU A 13 -31.17 -19.73 16.82
CA LEU A 13 -29.72 -19.68 16.87
C LEU A 13 -29.09 -20.20 15.57
N LEU A 14 -29.64 -21.27 14.98
CA LEU A 14 -29.19 -21.77 13.67
C LEU A 14 -29.43 -20.77 12.54
N LEU A 15 -30.57 -20.08 12.54
CA LEU A 15 -30.89 -19.07 11.53
C LEU A 15 -29.99 -17.83 11.67
N VAL A 16 -29.72 -17.39 12.91
CA VAL A 16 -28.76 -16.30 13.19
C VAL A 16 -27.36 -16.66 12.71
N VAL A 17 -26.85 -17.85 13.04
CA VAL A 17 -25.52 -18.31 12.59
C VAL A 17 -25.47 -18.40 11.06
N ALA A 18 -26.53 -18.87 10.40
CA ALA A 18 -26.61 -18.92 8.94
C ALA A 18 -26.52 -17.52 8.31
N VAL A 19 -27.28 -16.54 8.82
CA VAL A 19 -27.25 -15.16 8.32
C VAL A 19 -25.89 -14.52 8.58
N VAL A 20 -25.31 -14.68 9.77
CA VAL A 20 -23.97 -14.18 10.10
C VAL A 20 -22.91 -14.78 9.20
N GLY A 21 -22.98 -16.08 8.90
CA GLY A 21 -22.07 -16.76 7.97
C GLY A 21 -22.13 -16.18 6.56
N ILE A 22 -23.33 -15.93 6.03
CA ILE A 22 -23.52 -15.31 4.71
C ILE A 22 -22.94 -13.89 4.68
N LEU A 23 -23.24 -13.08 5.70
CA LEU A 23 -22.75 -11.71 5.78
C LEU A 23 -21.21 -11.66 5.92
N ALA A 24 -20.63 -12.52 6.76
CA ALA A 24 -19.19 -12.61 6.94
C ALA A 24 -18.46 -12.99 5.64
N GLY A 25 -19.04 -13.89 4.86
CA GLY A 25 -18.48 -14.31 3.56
C GLY A 25 -18.36 -13.18 2.53
N ILE A 26 -19.24 -12.19 2.57
CA ILE A 26 -19.25 -11.05 1.62
C ILE A 26 -18.48 -9.86 2.19
N ALA A 27 -18.69 -9.53 3.46
CA ALA A 27 -18.17 -8.31 4.07
C ALA A 27 -16.65 -8.35 4.28
N TYR A 28 -16.12 -9.51 4.69
CA TYR A 28 -14.70 -9.66 5.02
C TYR A 28 -13.74 -9.43 3.83
N PRO A 29 -13.92 -10.07 2.65
CA PRO A 29 -13.02 -9.85 1.52
C PRO A 29 -13.07 -8.39 1.02
N SER A 30 -14.27 -7.79 0.99
CA SER A 30 -14.47 -6.41 0.54
C SER A 30 -13.68 -5.40 1.38
N TYR A 31 -13.72 -5.53 2.71
CA TYR A 31 -12.96 -4.64 3.59
C TYR A 31 -11.44 -4.73 3.36
N SER A 32 -10.91 -5.95 3.21
CA SER A 32 -9.48 -6.15 2.99
C SER A 32 -8.98 -5.48 1.70
N GLU A 33 -9.77 -5.46 0.64
CA GLU A 33 -9.42 -4.79 -0.62
C GLU A 33 -9.42 -3.26 -0.49
N GLN A 34 -10.31 -2.69 0.32
CA GLN A 34 -10.30 -1.24 0.55
C GLN A 34 -9.03 -0.80 1.29
N VAL A 35 -8.60 -1.58 2.29
CA VAL A 35 -7.34 -1.30 3.01
C VAL A 35 -6.15 -1.45 2.07
N ARG A 36 -6.10 -2.49 1.23
CA ARG A 36 -5.04 -2.65 0.21
C ARG A 36 -5.05 -1.48 -0.78
N LYS A 37 -6.22 -1.04 -1.25
CA LYS A 37 -6.34 0.12 -2.15
C LYS A 37 -5.79 1.39 -1.50
N ALA A 38 -6.15 1.65 -0.24
CA ALA A 38 -5.61 2.77 0.53
C ALA A 38 -4.08 2.71 0.64
N ALA A 39 -3.52 1.54 0.99
CA ALA A 39 -2.09 1.31 1.07
C ALA A 39 -1.36 1.60 -0.26
N ARG A 40 -1.94 1.15 -1.39
CA ARG A 40 -1.39 1.42 -2.74
C ARG A 40 -1.39 2.91 -3.06
N THR A 41 -2.48 3.61 -2.74
CA THR A 41 -2.57 5.06 -2.98
C THR A 41 -1.60 5.85 -2.12
N GLU A 42 -1.43 5.44 -0.87
CA GLU A 42 -0.50 6.07 0.08
C GLU A 42 0.95 5.94 -0.41
N ILE A 43 1.39 4.72 -0.76
CA ILE A 43 2.77 4.51 -1.21
C ILE A 43 3.04 5.15 -2.57
N ALA A 44 2.07 5.15 -3.49
CA ALA A 44 2.21 5.85 -4.77
C ALA A 44 2.36 7.36 -4.55
N GLY A 45 1.57 7.95 -3.64
CA GLY A 45 1.70 9.34 -3.24
C GLY A 45 3.09 9.65 -2.68
N LEU A 46 3.59 8.80 -1.78
CA LEU A 46 4.92 8.98 -1.17
C LEU A 46 6.04 8.90 -2.22
N LEU A 47 5.93 8.03 -3.21
CA LEU A 47 6.90 7.95 -4.32
C LEU A 47 6.91 9.24 -5.15
N PHE A 48 5.74 9.81 -5.47
CA PHE A 48 5.67 11.08 -6.20
C PHE A 48 6.20 12.26 -5.39
N GLU A 49 5.91 12.31 -4.09
CA GLU A 49 6.46 13.34 -3.19
C GLU A 49 8.00 13.24 -3.12
N SER A 50 8.51 12.02 -2.97
CA SER A 50 9.94 11.74 -2.93
C SER A 50 10.63 12.11 -4.24
N ALA A 51 10.00 11.82 -5.39
CA ALA A 51 10.52 12.24 -6.70
C ALA A 51 10.60 13.77 -6.79
N GLN A 52 9.57 14.50 -6.35
CA GLN A 52 9.60 15.97 -6.33
C GLN A 52 10.67 16.54 -5.38
N LEU A 53 10.93 15.90 -4.25
CA LEU A 53 12.05 16.24 -3.37
C LEU A 53 13.39 16.07 -4.10
N LEU A 54 13.56 14.97 -4.83
CA LEU A 54 14.78 14.69 -5.59
C LEU A 54 14.97 15.66 -6.77
N GLU A 55 13.91 16.07 -7.46
CA GLU A 55 14.02 17.12 -8.51
C GLU A 55 14.48 18.46 -7.93
N ARG A 56 13.95 18.85 -6.76
CA ARG A 56 14.40 20.05 -6.05
C ARG A 56 15.85 19.93 -5.56
N HIS A 57 16.27 18.73 -5.17
CA HIS A 57 17.67 18.46 -4.82
C HIS A 57 18.59 18.63 -6.03
N TYR A 58 18.20 18.08 -7.18
CA TYR A 58 18.94 18.23 -8.44
C TYR A 58 19.05 19.70 -8.86
N ALA A 59 17.95 20.46 -8.79
CA ALA A 59 17.95 21.89 -9.12
C ALA A 59 18.91 22.73 -8.26
N ARG A 60 19.22 22.30 -7.02
CA ARG A 60 20.14 23.00 -6.11
C ARG A 60 21.58 22.54 -6.21
N SER A 61 21.80 21.26 -6.53
CA SER A 61 23.14 20.64 -6.47
C SER A 61 23.71 20.19 -7.82
N GLY A 62 22.89 20.17 -8.88
CA GLY A 62 23.25 19.66 -10.19
C GLY A 62 23.34 18.14 -10.28
N GLN A 63 22.99 17.41 -9.20
CA GLN A 63 23.02 15.95 -9.17
C GLN A 63 21.93 15.38 -8.24
N TYR A 64 21.47 14.15 -8.48
CA TYR A 64 20.53 13.49 -7.56
C TYR A 64 21.23 12.86 -6.36
N ALA A 65 22.49 12.45 -6.48
CA ALA A 65 23.25 11.87 -5.37
C ALA A 65 23.44 12.88 -4.23
N ASP A 66 23.38 12.38 -3.00
CA ASP A 66 23.76 13.17 -1.83
C ASP A 66 25.25 13.51 -1.86
N SER A 67 25.60 14.62 -1.24
CA SER A 67 26.99 15.03 -1.00
C SER A 67 27.13 15.53 0.44
N GLU A 68 28.36 15.77 0.89
CA GLU A 68 28.60 16.38 2.20
C GLU A 68 27.95 17.78 2.33
N ALA A 69 27.82 18.49 1.22
CA ALA A 69 27.25 19.84 1.19
C ALA A 69 25.71 19.85 1.19
N LEU A 70 25.07 18.81 0.65
CA LEU A 70 23.61 18.73 0.58
C LEU A 70 23.13 17.28 0.66
N VAL A 71 22.33 17.01 1.68
CA VAL A 71 21.60 15.75 1.85
C VAL A 71 20.11 16.05 1.86
N THR A 72 19.34 15.31 1.08
CA THR A 72 17.87 15.39 1.09
C THR A 72 17.30 14.10 1.68
N PRO A 73 16.83 14.09 2.95
CA PRO A 73 16.23 12.91 3.53
C PRO A 73 14.88 12.61 2.87
N LEU A 74 14.59 11.32 2.67
CA LEU A 74 13.30 10.82 2.20
C LEU A 74 12.62 10.07 3.34
N ALA A 75 11.28 10.01 3.31
CA ALA A 75 10.55 9.21 4.27
C ALA A 75 10.95 7.72 4.14
N PRO A 76 10.97 6.96 5.24
CA PRO A 76 11.38 5.56 5.20
C PRO A 76 10.36 4.62 4.54
N GLY A 77 9.14 5.08 4.28
CA GLY A 77 8.03 4.29 3.75
C GLY A 77 6.72 4.58 4.46
N THR A 78 5.80 3.62 4.40
CA THR A 78 4.48 3.62 5.05
C THR A 78 4.37 2.42 6.00
N GLU A 79 3.19 2.19 6.58
CA GLU A 79 2.93 1.00 7.41
C GLU A 79 3.18 -0.32 6.64
N HIS A 80 2.95 -0.33 5.33
CA HIS A 80 2.97 -1.55 4.53
C HIS A 80 4.16 -1.66 3.56
N TYR A 81 4.89 -0.57 3.36
CA TYR A 81 5.98 -0.49 2.39
C TYR A 81 7.19 0.20 2.99
N ARG A 82 8.39 -0.29 2.67
CA ARG A 82 9.66 0.39 2.94
C ARG A 82 10.16 1.05 1.65
N LEU A 83 10.45 2.34 1.72
CA LEU A 83 11.05 3.09 0.63
C LEU A 83 12.57 2.95 0.64
N GLN A 84 13.14 2.73 -0.54
CA GLN A 84 14.58 2.75 -0.81
C GLN A 84 14.83 3.62 -2.04
N ALA A 85 15.92 4.36 -2.04
CA ALA A 85 16.31 5.22 -3.15
C ALA A 85 17.73 4.88 -3.58
N VAL A 86 17.90 4.54 -4.86
CA VAL A 86 19.21 4.52 -5.50
C VAL A 86 19.36 5.82 -6.25
N ARG A 87 20.37 6.63 -5.89
CA ARG A 87 20.56 7.99 -6.42
C ARG A 87 21.94 8.09 -7.04
N LEU A 88 21.99 8.44 -8.32
CA LEU A 88 23.21 8.69 -9.09
C LEU A 88 23.32 10.18 -9.43
N SER A 89 24.30 10.57 -10.24
CA SER A 89 24.44 11.97 -10.65
C SER A 89 23.22 12.46 -11.42
N THR A 90 22.76 11.74 -12.44
CA THR A 90 21.70 12.18 -13.36
C THR A 90 20.47 11.28 -13.37
N SER A 91 20.39 10.30 -12.49
CA SER A 91 19.24 9.40 -12.40
C SER A 91 18.96 8.99 -10.96
N PHE A 92 17.72 8.59 -10.70
CA PHE A 92 17.34 7.92 -9.47
C PHE A 92 16.34 6.82 -9.74
N THR A 93 16.29 5.85 -8.83
CA THR A 93 15.22 4.85 -8.78
C THR A 93 14.72 4.76 -7.36
N LEU A 94 13.44 5.08 -7.18
CA LEU A 94 12.72 4.90 -5.93
C LEU A 94 12.03 3.54 -5.97
N THR A 95 12.31 2.68 -4.99
CA THR A 95 11.69 1.37 -4.85
C THR A 95 10.98 1.30 -3.50
N ALA A 96 9.68 1.06 -3.53
CA ALA A 96 8.88 0.73 -2.37
C ALA A 96 8.66 -0.77 -2.30
N ARG A 97 9.29 -1.42 -1.32
CA ARG A 97 9.19 -2.86 -1.08
C ARG A 97 8.16 -3.18 -0.01
N ARG A 98 7.31 -4.18 -0.27
CA ARG A 98 6.32 -4.65 0.70
C ARG A 98 7.00 -5.15 1.98
N ILE A 99 6.45 -4.80 3.12
CA ILE A 99 6.90 -5.32 4.41
C ILE A 99 6.33 -6.74 4.57
N GLY A 100 7.25 -7.71 4.74
CA GLY A 100 6.90 -9.12 4.88
C GLY A 100 6.04 -9.39 6.10
N GLY A 101 5.05 -10.28 5.94
CA GLY A 101 4.13 -10.69 7.01
C GLY A 101 2.89 -9.79 7.11
N GLY A 102 2.82 -8.73 6.32
CA GLY A 102 1.69 -7.80 6.29
C GLY A 102 0.61 -8.12 5.25
N LEU A 103 -0.47 -7.33 5.28
CA LEU A 103 -1.64 -7.44 4.40
C LEU A 103 -1.31 -7.41 2.90
N MET A 104 -0.24 -6.70 2.53
CA MET A 104 0.17 -6.51 1.13
C MET A 104 0.93 -7.72 0.55
N ASN A 105 1.31 -8.72 1.35
CA ASN A 105 2.09 -9.87 0.86
C ASN A 105 1.43 -10.59 -0.33
N SER A 106 0.10 -10.72 -0.31
CA SER A 106 -0.70 -11.33 -1.37
C SER A 106 -1.34 -10.32 -2.32
N ASP A 107 -0.97 -9.04 -2.23
CA ASP A 107 -1.50 -8.01 -3.11
C ASP A 107 -0.97 -8.15 -4.53
N ARG A 108 -1.86 -8.06 -5.52
CA ARG A 108 -1.54 -8.23 -6.94
C ARG A 108 -0.55 -7.19 -7.49
N CYS A 109 -0.48 -6.01 -6.87
CA CYS A 109 0.35 -4.90 -7.32
C CYS A 109 1.78 -4.97 -6.80
N ALA A 110 2.06 -5.89 -5.88
CA ALA A 110 3.40 -6.16 -5.41
C ALA A 110 4.18 -4.89 -5.00
N ASP A 111 5.44 -4.77 -5.44
CA ASP A 111 6.31 -3.63 -5.13
C ASP A 111 6.01 -2.48 -6.08
N PHE A 112 6.42 -1.27 -5.73
CA PHE A 112 6.26 -0.09 -6.56
C PHE A 112 7.61 0.53 -6.86
N GLU A 113 7.82 0.94 -8.10
CA GLU A 113 9.06 1.59 -8.51
C GLU A 113 8.79 2.78 -9.42
N LEU A 114 9.49 3.89 -9.15
CA LEU A 114 9.43 5.13 -9.91
C LEU A 114 10.85 5.62 -10.20
N ASP A 115 11.14 5.97 -11.45
CA ASP A 115 12.40 6.59 -11.84
C ASP A 115 12.27 8.08 -12.18
N GLN A 116 13.40 8.74 -12.46
CA GLN A 116 13.45 10.16 -12.82
C GLN A 116 12.72 10.51 -14.11
N ALA A 117 12.50 9.54 -15.01
CA ALA A 117 11.76 9.74 -16.25
C ALA A 117 10.23 9.60 -16.03
N GLY A 118 9.80 9.33 -14.79
CA GLY A 118 8.41 9.09 -14.45
C GLY A 118 7.92 7.70 -14.85
N VAL A 119 8.82 6.78 -15.20
CA VAL A 119 8.47 5.41 -15.54
C VAL A 119 8.05 4.68 -14.27
N ARG A 120 6.86 4.09 -14.33
CA ARG A 120 6.21 3.39 -13.22
C ARG A 120 6.29 1.89 -13.46
N ARG A 121 6.77 1.15 -12.48
CA ARG A 121 6.84 -0.32 -12.54
C ARG A 121 6.30 -0.94 -11.26
N ASN A 122 5.82 -2.17 -11.38
CA ASN A 122 5.47 -2.99 -10.23
C ASN A 122 6.21 -4.33 -10.25
N PRO A 123 7.44 -4.39 -9.72
CA PRO A 123 8.19 -5.64 -9.65
C PRO A 123 7.41 -6.73 -8.89
N GLY A 124 7.28 -7.90 -9.51
CA GLY A 124 6.55 -9.04 -8.95
C GLY A 124 5.03 -8.93 -9.00
N ALA A 125 4.47 -7.94 -9.69
CA ALA A 125 3.02 -7.82 -9.87
C ALA A 125 2.48 -8.82 -10.88
N VAL A 126 1.21 -9.20 -10.68
CA VAL A 126 0.42 -9.96 -11.65
C VAL A 126 0.00 -9.03 -12.79
N ASP A 127 -0.06 -9.55 -14.02
CA ASP A 127 -0.44 -8.83 -15.24
C ASP A 127 0.32 -7.51 -15.47
N GLY A 128 1.58 -7.44 -15.01
CA GLY A 128 2.43 -6.26 -15.15
C GLY A 128 1.99 -5.04 -14.33
N GLY A 129 1.13 -5.21 -13.31
CA GLY A 129 0.75 -4.12 -12.40
C GLY A 129 -0.27 -3.13 -12.99
N ARG A 130 -1.07 -3.57 -13.98
CA ARG A 130 -2.11 -2.71 -14.58
C ARG A 130 -3.10 -2.21 -13.51
N GLY A 131 -3.32 -0.90 -13.45
CA GLY A 131 -4.25 -0.28 -12.50
C GLY A 131 -3.77 -0.29 -11.04
N CYS A 132 -2.45 -0.30 -10.81
CA CYS A 132 -1.87 -0.25 -9.47
C CYS A 132 -1.50 1.18 -9.01
N TRP A 133 -1.25 2.08 -9.96
CA TRP A 133 -0.81 3.46 -9.74
C TRP A 133 -1.93 4.51 -9.78
N GLY A 134 -3.14 4.08 -10.05
CA GLY A 134 -4.37 4.88 -10.01
C GLY A 134 -5.46 3.94 -9.51
N GLY A 135 -6.15 4.35 -8.44
CA GLY A 135 -7.00 3.48 -7.62
C GLY A 135 -8.10 2.74 -8.36
#